data_AF-A0A8X6R7L7-F1
#
_entry.id   AF-A0A8X6R7L7-F1
#
_cell.length_a   1.000
_cell.length_b   1.000
_cell.length_c   1.000
_cell.angle_alpha   90.00
_cell.angle_beta   90.00
_cell.angle_gamma   90.00
#
_symmetry.space_group_name_H-M   'P 1'
#
loop_
_entity.id
_entity.type
_entity.pdbx_description
1 polymer ?
#
loop_
_entity_poly.entity_id
_entity_poly.type
_entity_poly.pdbx_seq_one_letter_code
_entity_poly.pdbx_strand_id
1 'polypeptide(L)'
;MQVIRRLDTGERQSQVSAALNLATSTMRIILKNKEKILSSVTATTISSATRIARSRNNTIEMEKRLSIWIDDEIESKMSLSQSTFLIKWQKIGNKEETE
;
A
#
# COMPACT_ATOMS: atom_id res chain seq x y z
N MET A 1 -7.07 -6.93 -9.26
CA MET A 1 -5.76 -7.54 -9.61
C MET A 1 -5.87 -8.27 -10.95
N GLN A 2 -5.42 -7.66 -12.07
CA GLN A 2 -5.71 -8.18 -13.43
C GLN A 2 -4.95 -9.47 -13.79
N VAL A 3 -3.66 -9.58 -13.43
CA VAL A 3 -2.83 -10.77 -13.74
C VAL A 3 -3.42 -12.03 -13.11
N ILE A 4 -3.67 -12.00 -11.79
CA ILE A 4 -4.19 -13.16 -11.05
C ILE A 4 -5.58 -13.55 -11.58
N ARG A 5 -6.46 -12.58 -11.82
CA ARG A 5 -7.83 -12.84 -12.29
C ARG A 5 -7.84 -13.49 -13.68
N ARG A 6 -6.96 -13.06 -14.60
CA ARG A 6 -6.83 -13.62 -15.95
C ARG A 6 -6.23 -15.04 -15.95
N LEU A 7 -5.30 -15.31 -15.04
CA LEU A 7 -4.76 -16.65 -14.86
C LEU A 7 -5.80 -17.60 -14.22
N ASP A 8 -6.60 -17.12 -13.27
CA ASP A 8 -7.67 -17.90 -12.66
C ASP A 8 -8.82 -18.21 -13.64
N THR A 9 -9.04 -17.37 -14.66
CA THR A 9 -9.96 -17.67 -15.78
C THR A 9 -9.39 -18.65 -16.82
N GLY A 10 -8.16 -19.15 -16.61
CA GLY A 10 -7.53 -20.15 -17.47
C GLY A 10 -6.70 -19.59 -18.63
N GLU A 11 -6.43 -18.28 -18.70
CA GLU A 11 -5.51 -17.74 -19.70
C GLU A 11 -4.07 -18.22 -19.45
N ARG A 12 -3.32 -18.50 -20.53
CA ARG A 12 -1.92 -18.93 -20.40
C ARG A 12 -1.05 -17.76 -19.95
N GLN A 13 -0.04 -18.06 -19.12
CA GLN A 13 0.90 -17.06 -18.62
C GLN A 13 1.57 -16.25 -19.72
N SER A 14 1.94 -16.88 -20.84
CA SER A 14 2.54 -16.21 -22.00
C SER A 14 1.60 -15.21 -22.67
N GLN A 15 0.29 -15.49 -22.69
CA GLN A 15 -0.71 -14.59 -23.27
C GLN A 15 -0.91 -13.38 -22.35
N VAL A 16 -1.02 -13.62 -21.04
CA VAL A 16 -1.16 -12.56 -20.05
C VAL A 16 0.09 -11.68 -19.99
N SER A 17 1.28 -12.27 -20.07
CA SER A 17 2.54 -11.53 -20.05
C SER A 17 2.71 -10.67 -21.30
N ALA A 18 2.38 -11.20 -22.48
CA ALA A 18 2.40 -10.44 -23.73
C ALA A 18 1.37 -9.30 -23.72
N ALA A 19 0.14 -9.58 -23.28
CA ALA A 19 -0.94 -8.59 -23.24
C ALA A 19 -0.66 -7.43 -22.28
N LEU A 20 0.06 -7.69 -21.18
CA LEU A 20 0.41 -6.69 -20.16
C LEU A 20 1.84 -6.17 -20.29
N ASN A 21 2.58 -6.58 -21.33
CA ASN A 21 3.98 -6.27 -21.56
C ASN A 21 4.87 -6.53 -20.31
N LEU A 22 4.63 -7.66 -19.64
CA LEU A 22 5.35 -8.07 -18.43
C LEU A 22 6.45 -9.08 -18.78
N ALA A 23 7.62 -8.90 -18.18
CA ALA A 23 8.68 -9.90 -18.24
C ALA A 23 8.26 -11.20 -17.54
N THR A 24 8.77 -12.33 -18.04
CA THR A 24 8.55 -13.66 -17.44
C THR A 24 9.02 -13.72 -15.99
N SER A 25 10.10 -13.01 -15.66
CA SER A 25 10.60 -12.84 -14.29
C SER A 25 9.55 -12.18 -13.40
N THR A 26 8.92 -11.10 -13.86
CA THR A 26 7.84 -10.41 -13.14
C THR A 26 6.63 -11.32 -12.93
N MET A 27 6.21 -12.06 -13.95
CA MET A 27 5.12 -13.04 -13.84
C MET A 27 5.39 -14.09 -12.76
N ARG A 28 6.62 -14.62 -12.72
CA ARG A 28 7.04 -15.61 -11.71
C ARG A 28 6.97 -15.03 -10.30
N ILE A 29 7.38 -13.77 -10.11
CA ILE A 29 7.32 -13.09 -8.80
C ILE A 29 5.88 -12.85 -8.37
N ILE A 30 4.99 -12.43 -9.28
CA ILE A 30 3.57 -12.24 -8.99
C ILE A 30 2.93 -13.55 -8.52
N LEU A 31 3.19 -14.65 -9.24
CA LEU A 31 2.69 -15.97 -8.88
C LEU A 31 3.21 -16.45 -7.53
N LYS A 32 4.52 -16.28 -7.29
CA LYS A 32 5.14 -16.64 -6.00
C LYS A 32 4.50 -15.89 -4.82
N ASN A 33 4.01 -14.67 -5.04
CA ASN A 33 3.42 -13.82 -4.00
C ASN A 33 1.88 -13.72 -4.12
N LYS A 34 1.23 -14.61 -4.86
CA LYS A 34 -0.22 -14.54 -5.17
C LYS A 34 -1.07 -14.32 -3.91
N GLU A 35 -0.87 -15.15 -2.89
CA GLU A 35 -1.65 -15.09 -1.64
C GLU A 35 -1.46 -13.76 -0.90
N LYS A 36 -0.20 -13.32 -0.73
CA LYS A 36 0.11 -12.05 -0.07
C LYS A 36 -0.52 -10.85 -0.79
N ILE A 37 -0.50 -10.89 -2.12
CA ILE A 37 -1.15 -9.86 -2.95
C ILE A 37 -2.67 -9.88 -2.73
N LEU A 38 -3.29 -11.06 -2.71
CA LEU A 38 -4.74 -11.18 -2.48
C LEU A 38 -5.15 -10.67 -1.09
N SER A 39 -4.43 -11.06 -0.03
CA SER A 39 -4.68 -10.56 1.34
C SER A 39 -4.55 -9.05 1.45
N SER A 40 -3.58 -8.46 0.73
CA SER A 40 -3.42 -7.00 0.69
C SER A 40 -4.56 -6.30 -0.06
N VAL A 41 -5.08 -6.92 -1.12
CA VAL A 41 -6.21 -6.38 -1.88
C VAL A 41 -7.49 -6.44 -1.05
N THR A 42 -7.74 -7.52 -0.30
CA THR A 42 -8.94 -7.64 0.56
C THR A 42 -8.94 -6.65 1.72
N ALA A 43 -7.76 -6.24 2.21
CA ALA A 43 -7.64 -5.21 3.24
C ALA A 43 -7.93 -3.79 2.73
N THR A 44 -8.03 -3.60 1.40
CA THR A 44 -8.19 -2.28 0.79
C THR A 44 -9.59 -2.18 0.16
N THR A 45 -10.47 -1.38 0.75
CA THR A 45 -11.84 -1.16 0.24
C THR A 45 -11.82 -0.63 -1.20
N ILE A 46 -12.83 -0.96 -2.02
CA ILE A 46 -12.91 -0.58 -3.45
C ILE A 46 -12.77 0.95 -3.67
N SER A 47 -13.16 1.77 -2.69
CA SER A 47 -13.05 3.23 -2.74
C SER A 47 -11.62 3.76 -2.53
N SER A 48 -10.69 2.95 -2.02
CA SER A 48 -9.28 3.29 -1.85
C SER A 48 -8.46 2.58 -2.92
N ALA A 49 -8.52 3.07 -4.16
CA ALA A 49 -7.62 2.65 -5.23
C ALA A 49 -6.20 3.18 -4.96
N THR A 50 -5.54 2.66 -3.93
CA THR A 50 -4.18 3.08 -3.53
C THR A 50 -3.17 2.21 -4.26
N ARG A 51 -2.17 2.83 -4.90
CA ARG A 51 -1.06 2.13 -5.53
C ARG A 51 -0.17 1.51 -4.45
N ILE A 52 -0.37 0.22 -4.16
CA ILE A 52 0.47 -0.55 -3.24
C ILE A 52 1.77 -0.95 -3.95
N ALA A 53 2.67 0.00 -4.13
CA ALA A 53 4.07 -0.30 -4.40
C ALA A 53 4.78 -0.35 -3.05
N ARG A 54 5.61 -1.38 -2.79
CA ARG A 54 6.51 -1.34 -1.64
C ARG A 54 7.55 -0.25 -1.90
N SER A 55 7.27 0.94 -1.40
CA SER A 55 8.27 1.97 -1.27
C SER A 55 9.22 1.56 -0.16
N ARG A 56 10.54 1.61 -0.38
CA ARG A 56 11.54 1.55 0.70
C ARG A 56 11.56 2.83 1.53
N ASN A 57 10.64 3.75 1.26
CA ASN A 57 10.71 5.12 1.73
C ASN A 57 10.08 5.25 3.11
N ASN A 58 10.81 5.99 3.94
CA ASN A 58 10.45 6.35 5.31
C ASN A 58 9.05 6.96 5.44
N THR A 59 8.56 7.59 4.35
CA THR A 59 7.23 8.17 4.23
C THR A 59 6.09 7.20 4.56
N ILE A 60 6.17 5.92 4.16
CA ILE A 60 5.08 4.96 4.45
C ILE A 60 4.98 4.69 5.95
N GLU A 61 6.12 4.59 6.63
CA GLU A 61 6.14 4.33 8.08
C GLU A 61 5.65 5.56 8.86
N MET A 62 6.04 6.75 8.42
CA MET A 62 5.50 8.01 8.93
C MET A 62 3.99 8.11 8.72
N GLU A 63 3.46 7.78 7.53
CA GLU A 63 2.03 7.79 7.25
C GLU A 63 1.24 6.84 8.15
N LYS A 64 1.75 5.63 8.43
CA LYS A 64 1.12 4.71 9.38
C LYS A 64 1.07 5.29 10.79
N ARG A 65 2.18 5.85 11.28
CA ARG A 65 2.25 6.46 12.62
C ARG A 65 1.28 7.63 12.73
N LEU A 66 1.10 8.37 11.65
CA LEU A 66 0.17 9.49 11.59
C LEU A 66 -1.30 9.00 11.56
N SER A 67 -1.58 7.90 10.88
CA SER A 67 -2.91 7.26 10.90
C SER A 67 -3.30 6.83 12.31
N ILE A 68 -2.41 6.13 13.02
CA ILE A 68 -2.66 5.71 14.41
C ILE A 68 -2.96 6.93 15.30
N TRP A 69 -2.17 8.00 15.15
CA TRP A 69 -2.40 9.22 15.93
C TRP A 69 -3.75 9.89 15.60
N ILE A 70 -4.18 9.88 14.34
CA ILE A 70 -5.49 10.43 13.95
C ILE A 70 -6.61 9.63 14.62
N ASP A 71 -6.51 8.30 14.64
CA ASP A 71 -7.50 7.43 15.28
C ASP A 71 -7.60 7.71 16.79
N ASP A 72 -6.44 7.85 17.47
CA ASP A 72 -6.38 8.23 18.89
C ASP A 72 -7.01 9.62 19.16
N GLU A 73 -6.79 10.60 18.28
CA GLU A 73 -7.35 11.96 18.46
C GLU A 73 -8.86 12.02 18.20
N ILE A 74 -9.35 11.22 17.25
CA ILE A 74 -10.78 11.09 16.99
C ILE A 74 -11.47 10.49 18.22
N GLU A 75 -10.86 9.47 18.85
CA GLU A 75 -11.37 8.87 20.08
C GLU A 75 -11.38 9.88 21.25
N SER A 76 -10.34 10.74 21.33
CA SER A 76 -10.20 11.81 22.32
C SER A 76 -11.14 13.01 22.09
N LYS A 77 -11.94 13.02 21.01
CA LYS A 77 -12.83 14.13 20.59
C LYS A 77 -12.10 15.47 20.40
N MET A 78 -10.82 15.44 20.04
CA MET A 78 -10.08 16.66 19.73
C MET A 78 -10.40 17.13 18.30
N SER A 79 -10.45 18.45 18.10
CA SER A 79 -10.64 19.02 16.77
C SER A 79 -9.34 18.86 15.95
N LEU A 80 -9.32 17.88 15.05
CA LEU A 80 -8.25 17.71 14.06
C LEU A 80 -8.26 18.92 13.11
N SER A 81 -7.30 19.82 13.31
CA SER A 81 -7.04 20.93 12.40
C SER A 81 -5.83 20.62 11.52
N GLN A 82 -5.79 21.24 10.34
CA GLN A 82 -4.68 21.05 9.40
C GLN A 82 -3.33 21.47 9.99
N SER A 83 -3.31 22.48 10.88
CA SER A 83 -2.09 22.90 11.58
C SER A 83 -1.61 21.86 12.58
N THR A 84 -2.50 21.23 13.36
CA THR A 84 -2.15 20.14 14.28
C THR A 84 -1.54 18.94 13.55
N PHE A 85 -2.11 18.60 12.39
CA PHE A 85 -1.61 17.53 11.52
C PHE A 85 -0.19 17.82 11.01
N LEU A 86 0.07 19.01 10.47
CA LEU A 86 1.39 19.40 9.95
C LEU A 86 2.45 19.41 11.05
N ILE A 87 2.12 19.91 12.24
CA ILE A 87 3.03 19.88 13.40
C ILE A 87 3.36 18.44 13.79
N LYS A 88 2.37 17.55 13.83
CA LYS A 88 2.58 16.14 14.16
C LYS A 88 3.44 15.46 13.09
N TRP A 89 3.16 15.68 11.82
CA TRP A 89 3.91 15.15 10.67
C TRP A 89 5.40 15.52 10.77
N GLN A 90 5.71 16.80 10.99
CA GLN A 90 7.09 17.27 11.13
C GLN A 90 7.80 16.65 12.35
N LYS A 91 7.09 16.52 13.49
CA LYS A 91 7.65 15.88 14.69
C LYS A 91 7.94 14.39 14.50
N ILE A 92 7.12 13.67 13.74
CA ILE A 92 7.33 12.24 13.46
C ILE A 92 8.51 12.08 12.50
N GLY A 93 8.60 12.92 11.46
CA GLY A 93 9.72 12.89 10.51
C GLY A 93 11.08 13.20 11.15
N ASN A 94 11.14 14.17 12.07
CA ASN A 94 12.40 14.55 12.72
C ASN A 94 12.92 13.53 13.75
N LYS A 95 12.07 12.63 14.27
CA LYS A 95 12.52 11.59 15.22
C LYS A 95 13.42 10.53 14.57
N GLU A 96 13.43 10.43 13.25
CA GLU A 96 14.22 9.44 12.50
C GLU A 96 15.61 9.95 12.08
N GLU A 97 15.93 11.23 12.30
CA GLU A 97 17.26 11.80 12.04
C GLU A 97 18.22 11.71 13.25
N THR A 98 17.75 11.21 14.39
CA THR A 98 18.53 11.17 15.66
C THR A 98 18.89 9.76 16.15
N GLU A 99 18.65 8.71 15.37
CA GLU A 99 19.11 7.33 15.66
C GLU A 99 20.07 6.79 14.61
#